data_AF-A0A8A1LG69-F1
#
_entry.id   AF-A0A8A1LG69-F1
#
_cell.length_a   1.000
_cell.length_b   1.000
_cell.length_c   1.000
_cell.angle_alpha   90.00
_cell.angle_beta   90.00
_cell.angle_gamma   90.00
#
_symmetry.space_group_name_H-M   'P 1'
#
loop_
_entity.id
_entity.type
_entity.pdbx_description
1 polymer ?
#
loop_
_entity_poly.entity_id
_entity_poly.type
_entity_poly.pdbx_seq_one_letter_code
_entity_poly.pdbx_strand_id
1 'polypeptide(L)'
;MPRPCNHCSLSGKKYVISSETACRCSECVRSGCSCSFVTSDLDWNKLVVAIDRVEHEEAETRARVSKLFTQLNHLEKQKKLLRSHAGKFLQSDMTTVEKLEKEEQEEKEKHEKALNNQLLLSQEMDNLFNVSFGSLGPKAIALLNPPLSHPLDDTSLPAATHS
;
A
#
# COMPACT_ATOMS: atom_id res chain seq x y z
N MET A 1 29.76 -62.55 -29.61
CA MET A 1 31.05 -62.68 -28.90
C MET A 1 31.25 -61.44 -28.04
N PRO A 2 31.59 -61.57 -26.74
CA PRO A 2 31.76 -60.41 -25.86
C PRO A 2 32.98 -59.57 -26.28
N ARG A 3 32.84 -58.24 -26.29
CA ARG A 3 33.91 -57.31 -26.67
C ARG A 3 35.05 -57.34 -25.64
N PRO A 4 36.33 -57.34 -26.06
CA PRO A 4 37.46 -57.29 -25.14
C PRO A 4 37.45 -55.99 -24.34
N CYS A 5 37.88 -56.05 -23.06
CA CYS A 5 38.11 -54.84 -22.27
C CYS A 5 39.30 -54.05 -22.83
N ASN A 6 39.39 -52.75 -22.50
CA ASN A 6 40.44 -51.86 -23.00
C ASN A 6 41.84 -52.41 -22.71
N HIS A 7 42.06 -52.94 -21.50
CA HIS A 7 43.35 -53.49 -21.12
C HIS A 7 43.76 -54.69 -21.99
N CYS A 8 42.86 -55.65 -22.23
CA CYS A 8 43.14 -56.81 -23.06
C CYS A 8 43.24 -56.45 -24.55
N SER A 9 42.41 -55.49 -25.00
CA SER A 9 42.44 -54.98 -26.38
C SER A 9 43.77 -54.29 -26.69
N LEU A 10 44.27 -53.45 -25.78
CA LEU A 10 45.55 -52.75 -25.95
C LEU A 10 46.76 -53.67 -25.81
N SER A 11 46.66 -54.69 -24.94
CA SER A 11 47.78 -55.61 -24.68
C SER A 11 47.84 -56.79 -25.65
N GLY A 12 46.93 -56.87 -26.63
CA GLY A 12 46.82 -58.01 -27.55
C GLY A 12 46.55 -59.36 -26.87
N LYS A 13 46.03 -59.35 -25.64
CA LYS A 13 45.82 -60.56 -24.84
C LYS A 13 44.48 -61.22 -25.18
N LYS A 14 44.44 -62.56 -25.10
CA LYS A 14 43.21 -63.32 -25.32
C LYS A 14 42.17 -62.94 -24.27
N TYR A 15 41.03 -62.45 -24.74
CA TYR A 15 39.92 -62.06 -23.86
C TYR A 15 38.99 -63.24 -23.64
N VAL A 16 38.89 -63.71 -22.40
CA VAL A 16 37.97 -64.79 -21.99
C VAL A 16 37.26 -64.37 -20.71
N ILE A 17 35.93 -64.31 -20.75
CA ILE A 17 35.08 -64.13 -19.57
C ILE A 17 34.57 -65.51 -19.13
N SER A 18 34.69 -65.82 -17.84
CA SER A 18 34.27 -67.11 -17.28
C SER A 18 32.76 -67.25 -17.10
N SER A 19 32.01 -66.14 -17.04
CA SER A 19 30.56 -66.10 -16.90
C SER A 19 30.03 -64.78 -17.45
N GLU A 20 28.83 -64.75 -18.04
CA GLU A 20 28.16 -63.51 -18.48
C GLU A 20 27.93 -62.50 -17.33
N THR A 21 27.90 -62.98 -16.09
CA THR A 21 27.76 -62.15 -14.88
C THR A 21 29.09 -61.67 -14.31
N ALA A 22 30.23 -62.14 -14.83
CA ALA A 22 31.54 -61.77 -14.30
C ALA A 22 31.96 -60.38 -14.82
N CYS A 23 32.10 -59.42 -13.91
CA CYS A 23 32.54 -58.06 -14.23
C CYS A 23 34.03 -57.96 -14.61
N ARG A 24 34.79 -59.06 -14.65
CA ARG A 24 36.22 -59.07 -15.00
C ARG A 24 36.54 -60.27 -15.89
N CYS A 25 37.36 -60.05 -16.91
CA CYS A 25 37.91 -61.15 -17.70
C CYS A 25 39.05 -61.84 -16.94
N SER A 26 39.30 -63.10 -17.29
CA SER A 26 40.34 -63.95 -16.68
C SER A 26 41.72 -63.29 -16.64
N GLU A 27 42.12 -62.58 -17.70
CA GLU A 27 43.41 -61.88 -17.76
C GLU A 27 43.50 -60.66 -16.83
N CYS A 28 42.43 -59.87 -16.71
CA CYS A 28 42.35 -58.79 -15.72
C CYS A 28 42.43 -59.32 -14.29
N VAL A 29 41.78 -60.46 -14.02
CA VAL A 29 41.82 -61.12 -12.69
C VAL A 29 43.25 -61.57 -12.38
N ARG A 30 43.90 -62.26 -13.31
CA ARG A 30 45.30 -62.75 -13.15
C ARG A 30 46.31 -61.63 -12.99
N SER A 31 46.10 -60.52 -13.69
CA SER A 31 46.99 -59.36 -13.66
C SER A 31 46.71 -58.43 -12.47
N GLY A 32 45.70 -58.71 -11.64
CA GLY A 32 45.32 -57.84 -10.52
C GLY A 32 44.67 -56.51 -10.91
N CYS A 33 44.43 -56.27 -12.21
CA CYS A 33 43.89 -55.00 -12.71
C CYS A 33 42.36 -55.03 -12.89
N SER A 34 41.70 -53.89 -12.72
CA SER A 34 40.28 -53.73 -13.05
C SER A 34 40.08 -53.76 -14.57
N CYS A 35 39.07 -54.50 -15.05
CA CYS A 35 38.68 -54.42 -16.46
C CYS A 35 37.92 -53.11 -16.68
N SER A 36 38.49 -52.20 -17.48
CA SER A 36 37.75 -51.07 -18.04
C SER A 36 37.08 -51.53 -19.34
N PHE A 37 35.76 -51.61 -19.33
CA PHE A 37 34.98 -51.83 -20.55
C PHE A 37 34.83 -50.49 -21.26
N VAL A 38 34.87 -50.51 -22.59
CA VAL A 38 34.33 -49.39 -23.39
C VAL A 38 32.86 -49.29 -23.02
N THR A 39 32.39 -48.09 -22.64
CA THR A 39 30.97 -47.80 -22.41
C THR A 39 30.14 -48.43 -23.51
N SER A 40 29.15 -49.24 -23.14
CA SER A 40 28.32 -49.88 -24.16
C SER A 40 27.50 -48.83 -24.89
N ASP A 41 27.10 -49.09 -26.14
CA ASP A 41 26.22 -48.20 -26.89
C ASP A 41 24.91 -47.93 -26.13
N LEU A 42 24.48 -48.89 -25.30
CA LEU A 42 23.35 -48.75 -24.37
C LEU A 42 23.62 -47.74 -23.25
N ASP A 43 24.82 -47.74 -22.67
CA ASP A 43 25.20 -46.77 -21.64
C ASP A 43 25.31 -45.36 -22.22
N TRP A 44 25.77 -45.25 -23.47
CA TRP A 44 25.78 -43.97 -24.18
C TRP A 44 24.35 -43.48 -24.43
N ASN A 45 23.45 -44.33 -24.95
CA ASN A 45 22.05 -43.92 -25.15
C ASN A 45 21.38 -43.47 -23.84
N LYS A 46 21.66 -44.16 -22.71
CA LYS A 46 21.16 -43.73 -21.40
C LYS A 46 21.70 -42.35 -20.99
N LEU A 47 22.98 -42.09 -21.23
CA LEU A 47 23.58 -40.79 -20.93
C LEU A 47 23.01 -39.68 -21.82
N VAL A 48 22.81 -39.92 -23.12
CA VAL A 48 22.17 -38.94 -24.02
C VAL A 48 20.76 -38.61 -23.54
N VAL A 49 19.93 -39.64 -23.26
CA VAL A 49 18.57 -39.43 -22.74
C VAL A 49 18.58 -38.67 -21.40
N ALA A 50 19.56 -38.93 -20.54
CA ALA A 50 19.70 -38.20 -19.27
C ALA A 50 20.08 -36.73 -19.49
N ILE A 51 20.98 -36.44 -20.45
CA ILE A 51 21.34 -35.08 -20.83
C ILE A 51 20.13 -34.35 -21.38
N ASP A 52 19.43 -34.93 -22.38
CA ASP A 52 18.24 -34.32 -22.99
C ASP A 52 17.17 -34.01 -21.94
N ARG A 53 16.97 -34.92 -20.98
CA ARG A 53 16.04 -34.70 -19.87
C ARG A 53 16.45 -33.51 -19.00
N VAL A 54 17.72 -33.43 -18.62
CA VAL A 54 18.23 -32.32 -17.79
C VAL A 54 18.14 -30.99 -18.53
N GLU A 55 18.49 -30.95 -19.82
CA GLU A 55 18.37 -29.75 -20.65
C GLU A 55 16.91 -29.30 -20.78
N HIS A 56 15.99 -30.24 -20.93
CA HIS A 56 14.56 -29.94 -20.96
C HIS A 56 14.06 -29.38 -19.62
N GLU A 57 14.39 -30.03 -18.49
CA GLU A 57 14.04 -29.56 -17.14
C GLU A 57 14.64 -28.17 -16.86
N GLU A 58 15.86 -27.92 -17.33
CA GLU A 58 16.52 -26.61 -17.24
C GLU A 58 15.78 -25.55 -18.06
N ALA A 59 15.43 -25.85 -19.31
CA ALA A 59 14.70 -24.93 -20.18
C ALA A 59 13.34 -24.55 -19.59
N GLU A 60 12.59 -25.53 -19.06
CA GLU A 60 11.33 -25.26 -18.37
C GLU A 60 11.53 -24.39 -17.12
N THR A 61 12.54 -24.69 -16.32
CA THR A 61 12.84 -23.94 -15.10
C THR A 61 13.21 -22.49 -15.43
N ARG A 62 14.05 -22.29 -16.45
CA ARG A 62 14.41 -20.95 -16.95
C ARG A 62 13.18 -20.16 -17.43
N ALA A 63 12.27 -20.82 -18.16
CA ALA A 63 11.02 -20.19 -18.59
C ALA A 63 10.13 -19.77 -17.40
N ARG A 64 10.01 -20.63 -16.38
CA ARG A 64 9.27 -20.32 -15.14
C ARG A 64 9.89 -19.15 -14.38
N VAL A 65 11.22 -19.13 -14.24
CA VAL A 65 11.95 -18.02 -13.59
C VAL A 65 11.73 -16.71 -14.34
N SER A 66 11.81 -16.72 -15.67
CA SER A 66 11.55 -15.53 -16.49
C SER A 66 10.15 -14.97 -16.29
N LYS A 67 9.14 -15.85 -16.22
CA LYS A 67 7.74 -15.47 -15.93
C LYS A 67 7.61 -14.84 -14.54
N LEU A 68 8.21 -15.46 -13.52
CA LEU A 68 8.20 -14.93 -12.15
C LEU A 68 8.89 -13.57 -12.06
N PHE A 69 10.01 -13.37 -12.76
CA PHE A 69 10.71 -12.09 -12.79
C PHE A 69 9.87 -11.00 -13.44
N THR A 70 9.14 -11.33 -14.51
CA THR A 70 8.20 -10.40 -15.15
C THR A 70 7.08 -10.00 -14.19
N GLN A 71 6.52 -10.95 -13.44
CA GLN A 71 5.50 -10.69 -12.43
C GLN A 71 6.04 -9.81 -11.29
N LEU A 72 7.25 -10.09 -10.80
CA LEU A 72 7.91 -9.28 -9.78
C LEU A 72 8.05 -7.83 -10.25
N ASN A 73 8.57 -7.61 -11.46
CA ASN A 73 8.73 -6.27 -12.03
C ASN A 73 7.38 -5.54 -12.17
N HIS A 74 6.31 -6.24 -12.52
CA HIS A 74 4.98 -5.65 -12.57
C HIS A 74 4.49 -5.20 -11.19
N LEU A 75 4.63 -6.06 -10.18
CA LEU A 75 4.27 -5.74 -8.79
C LEU A 75 5.08 -4.56 -8.24
N GLU A 76 6.36 -4.48 -8.56
CA GLU A 76 7.19 -3.33 -8.16
C GLU A 76 6.71 -2.01 -8.78
N LYS A 77 6.32 -2.03 -10.06
CA LYS A 77 5.73 -0.86 -10.74
C LYS A 77 4.42 -0.45 -10.08
N GLN A 78 3.53 -1.40 -9.79
CA GLN A 78 2.28 -1.15 -9.09
C GLN A 78 2.52 -0.55 -7.70
N LYS A 79 3.46 -1.11 -6.93
CA LYS A 79 3.84 -0.61 -5.60
C LYS A 79 4.36 0.83 -5.67
N LYS A 80 5.20 1.16 -6.67
CA LYS A 80 5.69 2.54 -6.89
C LYS A 80 4.54 3.49 -7.21
N LEU A 81 3.62 3.08 -8.09
CA LEU A 81 2.46 3.90 -8.46
C LEU A 81 1.56 4.17 -7.25
N LEU A 82 1.22 3.14 -6.46
CA LEU A 82 0.40 3.28 -5.26
C LEU A 82 1.04 4.22 -4.23
N ARG A 83 2.36 4.12 -4.02
CA ARG A 83 3.09 5.05 -3.15
C ARG A 83 3.04 6.49 -3.65
N SER A 84 3.18 6.69 -4.95
CA SER A 84 3.05 8.03 -5.56
C SER A 84 1.65 8.59 -5.36
N HIS A 85 0.60 7.79 -5.56
CA HIS A 85 -0.78 8.22 -5.34
C HIS A 85 -1.06 8.53 -3.87
N ALA A 86 -0.58 7.70 -2.94
CA ALA A 86 -0.70 7.96 -1.52
C ALA A 86 -0.06 9.30 -1.12
N GLY A 87 1.12 9.61 -1.67
CA GLY A 87 1.76 10.92 -1.45
C GLY A 87 0.92 12.10 -1.98
N LYS A 88 0.30 11.95 -3.16
CA LYS A 88 -0.58 12.98 -3.72
C LYS A 88 -1.85 13.20 -2.89
N PHE A 89 -2.45 12.12 -2.37
CA PHE A 89 -3.61 12.24 -1.48
C PHE A 89 -3.26 12.98 -0.20
N LEU A 90 -2.16 12.61 0.46
CA LEU A 90 -1.69 13.31 1.65
C LEU A 90 -1.40 14.80 1.37
N GLN A 91 -0.82 15.12 0.22
CA GLN A 91 -0.56 16.51 -0.16
C GLN A 91 -1.87 17.29 -0.38
N SER A 92 -2.86 16.67 -1.03
CA SER A 92 -4.19 17.26 -1.23
C SER A 92 -4.91 17.49 0.09
N ASP A 93 -4.85 16.51 1.00
CA ASP A 93 -5.47 16.60 2.32
C ASP A 93 -4.81 17.72 3.14
N MET A 94 -3.48 17.81 3.13
CA MET A 94 -2.74 18.88 3.81
C MET A 94 -3.11 20.26 3.27
N THR A 95 -3.18 20.40 1.94
CA THR A 95 -3.58 21.67 1.29
C THR A 95 -5.01 22.06 1.69
N THR A 96 -5.89 21.06 1.85
CA THR A 96 -7.27 21.29 2.28
C THR A 96 -7.32 21.73 3.74
N VAL A 97 -6.54 21.10 4.62
CA VAL A 97 -6.42 21.50 6.03
C VAL A 97 -5.88 22.92 6.15
N GLU A 98 -4.79 23.26 5.48
CA GLU A 98 -4.22 24.61 5.47
C GLU A 98 -5.23 25.67 5.01
N LYS A 99 -6.05 25.33 3.99
CA LYS A 99 -7.11 26.21 3.50
C LYS A 99 -8.20 26.41 4.57
N LEU A 100 -8.65 25.34 5.22
CA LEU A 100 -9.67 25.40 6.26
C LEU A 100 -9.17 26.18 7.49
N GLU A 101 -7.93 25.98 7.92
CA GLU A 101 -7.33 26.74 9.03
C GLU A 101 -7.28 28.23 8.72
N LYS A 102 -6.94 28.59 7.48
CA LYS A 102 -6.95 29.98 7.04
C LYS A 102 -8.37 30.58 7.05
N GLU A 103 -9.36 29.85 6.54
CA GLU A 103 -10.76 30.29 6.56
C GLU A 103 -11.27 30.48 8.00
N GLU A 104 -10.96 29.55 8.91
CA GLU A 104 -11.32 29.64 10.33
C GLU A 104 -10.66 30.86 10.99
N GLN A 105 -9.39 31.13 10.70
CA GLN A 105 -8.69 32.29 11.22
C GLN A 105 -9.30 33.61 10.73
N GLU A 106 -9.64 33.71 9.44
CA GLU A 106 -10.31 34.88 8.89
C GLU A 106 -11.70 35.11 9.51
N GLU A 107 -12.46 34.05 9.80
CA GLU A 107 -13.74 34.14 10.49
C GLU A 107 -13.58 34.61 11.94
N LYS A 108 -12.59 34.10 12.68
CA LYS A 108 -12.28 34.55 14.03
C LYS A 108 -11.96 36.05 14.07
N GLU A 109 -11.13 36.53 13.14
CA GLU A 109 -10.81 37.96 13.06
C GLU A 109 -12.03 38.82 12.72
N LYS A 110 -12.91 38.35 11.82
CA LYS A 110 -14.16 39.07 11.50
C LYS A 110 -15.09 39.12 12.71
N HIS A 111 -15.22 38.02 13.44
CA HIS A 111 -16.05 37.93 14.63
C HIS A 111 -15.52 38.84 15.75
N GLU A 112 -14.21 38.84 15.99
CA GLU A 112 -13.57 39.73 16.98
C GLU A 112 -13.78 41.21 16.63
N LYS A 113 -13.59 41.59 15.35
CA LYS A 113 -13.88 42.95 14.87
C LYS A 113 -15.35 43.32 15.06
N ALA A 114 -16.28 42.40 14.78
CA ALA A 114 -17.70 42.63 14.97
C ALA A 114 -18.06 42.86 16.45
N LEU A 115 -17.52 42.05 17.37
CA LEU A 115 -17.68 42.22 18.81
C LEU A 115 -17.10 43.56 19.30
N ASN A 116 -15.90 43.91 18.85
CA ASN A 116 -15.26 45.17 19.23
C ASN A 116 -16.06 46.39 18.74
N ASN A 117 -16.55 46.34 17.49
CA ASN A 117 -17.42 47.38 16.95
C ASN A 117 -18.74 47.50 17.73
N GLN A 118 -19.34 46.37 18.12
CA GLN A 118 -20.55 46.37 18.94
C GLN A 118 -20.30 47.00 20.32
N LEU A 119 -19.17 46.68 20.96
CA LEU A 119 -18.78 47.25 22.25
C LEU A 119 -18.58 48.77 22.14
N LEU A 120 -17.92 49.24 21.09
CA LEU A 120 -17.70 50.67 20.84
C LEU A 120 -19.04 51.41 20.69
N LEU A 121 -19.96 50.87 19.89
CA LEU A 121 -21.30 51.43 19.72
C LEU A 121 -22.08 51.48 21.04
N SER A 122 -21.97 50.45 21.88
CA SER A 122 -22.59 50.46 23.21
C SER A 122 -22.01 51.58 24.08
N GLN A 123 -20.69 51.75 24.09
CA GLN A 123 -20.03 52.78 24.86
C GLN A 123 -20.40 54.19 24.38
N GLU A 124 -20.52 54.40 23.07
CA GLU A 124 -20.99 55.66 22.49
C GLU A 124 -22.44 55.96 22.91
N MET A 125 -23.32 54.96 22.90
CA MET A 125 -24.70 55.11 23.36
C MET A 125 -24.78 55.47 24.85
N ASP A 126 -23.98 54.81 25.69
CA ASP A 126 -23.91 55.11 27.12
C ASP A 126 -23.41 56.55 27.37
N ASN A 127 -22.40 56.99 26.64
CA ASN A 127 -21.90 58.37 26.71
C ASN A 127 -22.96 59.39 26.25
N LEU A 128 -23.70 59.09 25.17
CA LEU A 128 -24.77 59.95 24.67
C LEU A 128 -25.91 60.09 25.69
N PHE A 129 -26.27 58.98 26.34
CA PHE A 129 -27.29 58.95 27.39
C PHE A 129 -26.86 59.78 28.61
N ASN A 130 -25.59 59.67 29.01
CA ASN A 130 -25.04 60.41 30.15
C ASN A 130 -24.97 61.92 29.89
N VAL A 131 -24.68 62.35 28.65
CA VAL A 131 -24.67 63.77 28.26
C VAL A 131 -26.08 64.36 28.17
N SER A 132 -27.05 63.64 27.59
CA SER A 132 -28.43 64.12 27.44
C SER A 132 -29.23 64.11 28.76
N PHE A 133 -28.98 63.16 29.66
CA PHE A 133 -29.80 62.99 30.87
C PHE A 133 -29.08 63.26 32.19
N GLY A 134 -27.74 63.30 32.23
CA GLY A 134 -26.98 63.56 33.45
C GLY A 134 -27.20 64.96 34.06
N SER A 135 -27.72 65.92 33.27
CA SER A 135 -28.10 67.27 33.75
C SER A 135 -29.58 67.41 34.13
N LEU A 136 -30.41 66.41 33.82
CA LEU A 136 -31.84 66.43 34.12
C LEU A 136 -32.04 65.86 35.53
N GLY A 137 -32.40 66.72 36.49
CA GLY A 137 -32.74 66.28 37.84
C GLY A 137 -33.90 65.26 37.84
N PRO A 138 -34.09 64.46 38.91
CA PRO A 138 -35.00 63.30 38.95
C PRO A 138 -36.44 63.56 38.47
N LYS A 139 -36.92 64.80 38.61
CA LYS A 139 -38.26 65.22 38.18
C LYS A 139 -38.44 65.35 36.67
N ALA A 140 -37.39 65.67 35.91
CA ALA A 140 -37.48 65.82 34.46
C ALA A 140 -37.40 64.47 33.73
N ILE A 141 -36.69 63.50 34.31
CA ILE A 141 -36.63 62.12 33.81
C ILE A 141 -38.02 61.45 33.89
N ALA A 142 -38.78 61.72 34.97
CA ALA A 142 -40.13 61.19 35.17
C ALA A 142 -41.19 61.71 34.17
N LEU A 143 -40.92 62.81 33.46
CA LEU A 143 -41.81 63.36 32.43
C LEU A 143 -41.56 62.77 31.03
N LEU A 144 -40.36 62.22 30.78
CA LEU A 144 -39.95 61.69 29.47
C LEU A 144 -40.23 60.18 29.31
N ASN A 145 -40.38 59.45 30.42
CA ASN A 145 -40.88 58.07 30.44
C ASN A 145 -42.25 58.04 31.14
N PRO A 146 -43.34 58.45 30.48
CA PRO A 146 -44.67 58.23 31.04
C PRO A 146 -44.87 56.72 31.20
N PRO A 147 -45.47 56.25 32.32
CA PRO A 147 -45.77 54.84 32.49
C PRO A 147 -46.63 54.40 31.31
N LEU A 148 -46.18 53.36 30.59
CA LEU A 148 -46.94 52.68 29.55
C LEU A 148 -48.21 52.10 30.20
N SER A 149 -49.25 52.92 30.30
CA SER A 149 -50.60 52.48 30.54
C SER A 149 -51.15 51.95 29.21
N HIS A 150 -50.70 50.76 28.81
CA HIS A 150 -51.50 49.94 27.90
C HIS A 150 -52.47 49.12 28.75
N PRO A 151 -53.79 49.29 28.58
CA PRO A 151 -54.73 48.25 28.98
C PRO A 151 -54.44 47.04 28.09
N LEU A 152 -54.08 45.91 28.69
CA LEU A 152 -54.25 44.63 28.04
C LEU A 152 -55.75 44.43 27.87
N ASP A 153 -56.27 44.79 26.69
CA ASP A 153 -57.61 44.37 26.29
C ASP A 153 -57.57 42.85 26.08
N ASP A 154 -58.28 42.17 26.97
CA ASP A 154 -58.64 40.75 26.90
C ASP A 154 -59.25 40.44 25.54
N THR A 155 -58.43 39.98 24.59
CA THR A 155 -58.95 39.35 23.37
C THR A 155 -59.07 37.86 23.64
N SER A 156 -60.26 37.51 24.10
CA SER A 156 -60.86 36.18 24.17
C SER A 156 -60.29 35.14 23.19
N LEU A 157 -59.84 34.00 23.74
CA LEU A 157 -59.75 32.73 23.01
C LEU A 157 -61.13 32.31 22.49
N PRO A 158 -61.30 31.94 21.21
CA PRO A 158 -62.32 31.01 20.83
C PRO A 158 -61.80 29.58 21.02
N ALA A 159 -62.46 28.86 21.93
CA ALA A 159 -62.40 27.41 21.99
C ALA A 159 -62.96 26.83 20.67
N ALA A 160 -62.12 26.16 19.90
CA ALA A 160 -62.56 25.30 18.80
C ALA A 160 -62.35 23.84 19.21
N THR A 161 -63.40 23.29 19.80
CA THR A 161 -63.77 21.87 19.64
C THR A 161 -63.94 21.55 18.16
N HIS A 162 -63.44 20.40 17.69
CA HIS A 162 -63.92 19.54 16.59
C HIS A 162 -62.75 18.61 16.24
N SER A 163 -62.75 17.35 16.70
CA SER A 163 -63.35 16.15 16.07
C SER A 163 -62.28 15.33 15.34
#